data_AF-A0A1I7FSM5-F1
#
_entry.id   AF-A0A1I7FSM5-F1
#
_cell.length_a   1.000
_cell.length_b   1.000
_cell.length_c   1.000
_cell.angle_alpha   90.00
_cell.angle_beta   90.00
_cell.angle_gamma   90.00
#
_symmetry.space_group_name_H-M   'P 1'
#
loop_
_entity.id
_entity.type
_entity.pdbx_description
1 polymer ?
#
loop_
_entity_poly.entity_id
_entity_poly.type
_entity_poly.pdbx_seq_one_letter_code
_entity_poly.pdbx_strand_id
1 'polypeptide(L)'
;MTYLNKFFTIMLLLFLAGCGKENELKELARLPIKEISRQGFKTEETHLDLKKGEEVIFYTDLDVHYKDELVLGYLVEIKNGEESKGIIRLEAIEEAEFVEAVKSSVSDTIYRKLTKEIGSYEVEEDGNYLFRAALMSSPNFTLKIDKADLILKK
;
A
#
# COMPACT_ATOMS: atom_id res chain seq x y z
N MET A 1 -21.75 59.32 13.22
CA MET A 1 -22.65 58.19 13.60
C MET A 1 -23.51 57.89 12.38
N THR A 2 -23.53 56.75 11.70
CA THR A 2 -23.21 55.38 12.13
C THR A 2 -23.27 54.42 10.91
N TYR A 3 -22.47 54.58 9.84
CA TYR A 3 -22.59 53.64 8.70
C TYR A 3 -21.28 53.19 8.03
N LEU A 4 -20.13 53.75 8.40
CA LEU A 4 -18.86 53.45 7.72
C LEU A 4 -18.08 52.25 8.30
N ASN A 5 -18.57 51.63 9.38
CA ASN A 5 -17.85 50.59 10.12
C ASN A 5 -18.36 49.15 9.93
N LYS A 6 -19.37 48.91 9.08
CA LYS A 6 -19.96 47.57 8.90
C LYS A 6 -19.49 46.82 7.65
N PHE A 7 -18.85 47.49 6.70
CA PHE A 7 -18.41 46.85 5.46
C PHE A 7 -17.05 46.14 5.60
N PHE A 8 -16.22 46.54 6.57
CA PHE A 8 -14.90 45.94 6.79
C PHE A 8 -14.95 44.58 7.50
N THR A 9 -16.08 44.23 8.12
CA THR A 9 -16.22 42.97 8.88
C THR A 9 -16.62 41.78 8.02
N ILE A 10 -17.15 42.00 6.81
CA ILE A 10 -17.63 40.91 5.93
C ILE A 10 -16.51 40.33 5.06
N MET A 11 -15.44 41.10 4.81
CA MET A 11 -14.32 40.69 3.94
C MET A 11 -13.24 39.84 4.64
N LEU A 12 -13.37 39.59 5.94
CA LEU A 12 -12.42 38.76 6.71
C LEU A 12 -12.90 37.29 6.87
N LEU A 13 -14.14 36.97 6.50
CA LEU A 13 -14.71 35.62 6.65
C LEU A 13 -14.50 34.69 5.43
N LEU A 14 -13.92 35.19 4.35
CA LEU A 14 -13.68 34.42 3.12
C LEU A 14 -12.29 33.76 3.05
N PHE A 15 -11.39 34.01 4.01
CA PHE A 15 -10.03 33.45 4.01
C PHE A 15 -9.87 32.13 4.79
N LEU A 16 -10.94 31.58 5.38
CA LEU A 16 -10.86 30.35 6.19
C LEU A 16 -11.43 29.10 5.51
N ALA A 17 -11.85 29.19 4.24
CA ALA A 17 -12.40 28.06 3.48
C ALA A 17 -11.34 27.29 2.65
N GLY A 18 -10.06 27.43 2.99
CA GLY A 18 -8.94 26.79 2.27
C GLY A 18 -8.23 25.67 3.03
N CYS A 19 -8.79 25.17 4.13
CA CYS A 19 -8.19 24.05 4.88
C CYS A 19 -8.92 22.75 4.48
N GLY A 20 -8.53 22.15 3.36
CA GLY A 20 -9.22 20.98 2.81
C GLY A 20 -8.26 19.99 2.15
N LYS A 21 -7.70 19.10 2.97
CA LYS A 21 -7.14 17.77 2.59
C LYS A 21 -6.02 17.75 1.54
N GLU A 22 -4.86 18.31 1.88
CA GLU A 22 -3.66 18.21 1.04
C GLU A 22 -2.80 16.95 1.31
N ASN A 23 -3.18 16.10 2.28
CA ASN A 23 -2.37 14.96 2.74
C ASN A 23 -3.03 13.58 2.56
N GLU A 24 -4.07 13.45 1.72
CA GLU A 24 -4.69 12.15 1.46
C GLU A 24 -4.05 11.54 0.20
N LEU A 25 -3.13 10.59 0.39
CA LEU A 25 -2.49 9.84 -0.70
C LEU A 25 -3.58 9.23 -1.60
N LYS A 26 -3.50 9.49 -2.90
CA LYS A 26 -4.43 8.99 -3.90
C LYS A 26 -4.11 7.54 -4.24
N GLU A 27 -5.08 6.65 -4.09
CA GLU A 27 -4.97 5.28 -4.60
C GLU A 27 -4.93 5.31 -6.13
N LEU A 28 -3.83 4.83 -6.70
CA LEU A 28 -3.61 4.71 -8.14
C LEU A 28 -4.09 3.35 -8.65
N ALA A 29 -3.81 2.30 -7.89
CA ALA A 29 -4.18 0.93 -8.24
C ALA A 29 -4.22 0.02 -7.00
N ARG A 30 -4.90 -1.11 -7.16
CA ARG A 30 -4.98 -2.19 -6.16
C ARG A 30 -4.88 -3.53 -6.86
N LEU A 31 -3.92 -4.34 -6.43
CA LEU A 31 -3.62 -5.67 -6.95
C LEU A 31 -4.06 -6.72 -5.92
N PRO A 32 -5.20 -7.41 -6.11
CA PRO A 32 -5.69 -8.40 -5.16
C PRO A 32 -4.99 -9.76 -5.36
N ILE A 33 -3.89 -10.00 -4.65
CA ILE A 33 -3.04 -11.19 -4.84
C ILE A 33 -3.42 -12.26 -3.82
N LYS A 34 -4.45 -13.05 -4.14
CA LYS A 34 -5.05 -14.00 -3.19
C LYS A 34 -4.26 -15.31 -3.02
N GLU A 35 -3.22 -15.53 -3.80
CA GLU A 35 -2.51 -16.80 -3.85
C GLU A 35 -0.99 -16.63 -3.75
N ILE A 36 -0.35 -17.52 -2.99
CA ILE A 36 1.09 -17.56 -2.84
C ILE A 36 1.70 -18.20 -4.07
N SER A 37 2.71 -17.56 -4.65
CA SER A 37 3.50 -18.13 -5.75
C SER A 37 4.44 -19.23 -5.24
N ARG A 38 3.93 -20.46 -5.06
CA ARG A 38 4.73 -21.65 -4.65
C ARG A 38 5.13 -22.55 -5.83
N GLN A 39 4.26 -22.67 -6.84
CA GLN A 39 4.49 -23.43 -8.06
C GLN A 39 3.84 -22.68 -9.22
N GLY A 40 4.66 -22.07 -10.08
CA GLY A 40 4.21 -21.06 -11.03
C GLY A 40 4.09 -19.67 -10.40
N PHE A 41 4.42 -18.65 -11.18
CA PHE A 41 4.28 -17.24 -10.77
C PHE A 41 2.83 -16.83 -10.98
N LYS A 42 2.06 -16.80 -9.89
CA LYS A 42 0.73 -16.16 -9.88
C LYS A 42 0.96 -14.69 -9.61
N THR A 43 0.74 -13.88 -10.64
CA THR A 43 1.00 -12.45 -10.60
C THR A 43 -0.25 -11.68 -10.95
N GLU A 44 -0.44 -10.57 -10.26
CA GLU A 44 -1.35 -9.51 -10.67
C GLU A 44 -0.52 -8.34 -11.21
N GLU A 45 -1.09 -7.57 -12.15
CA GLU A 45 -0.37 -6.45 -12.74
C GLU A 45 -1.25 -5.25 -13.04
N THR A 46 -0.62 -4.08 -13.10
CA THR A 46 -1.27 -2.82 -13.49
C THR A 46 -0.28 -1.95 -14.28
N HIS A 47 -0.83 -1.11 -15.14
CA HIS A 47 -0.07 -0.08 -15.85
C HIS A 47 -0.43 1.30 -15.31
N LEU A 48 0.57 2.15 -15.09
CA LEU A 48 0.40 3.52 -14.58
C LEU A 48 1.19 4.49 -15.46
N ASP A 49 0.54 5.56 -15.92
CA ASP A 49 1.23 6.68 -16.55
C ASP A 49 1.85 7.56 -15.45
N LEU A 50 3.18 7.59 -15.39
CA LEU A 50 3.93 8.29 -14.34
C LEU A 50 4.89 9.32 -14.94
N LYS A 51 5.12 10.38 -14.18
CA LYS A 51 6.11 11.42 -14.50
C LYS A 51 7.37 11.27 -13.69
N LYS A 52 8.49 11.70 -14.26
CA LYS A 52 9.76 11.77 -13.56
C LYS A 52 9.63 12.55 -12.25
N GLY A 53 10.22 12.00 -11.18
CA GLY A 53 10.19 12.56 -9.84
C GLY A 53 8.90 12.27 -9.07
N GLU A 54 7.94 11.55 -9.65
CA GLU A 54 6.81 11.03 -8.89
C GLU A 54 7.23 9.84 -8.04
N GLU A 55 6.62 9.71 -6.86
CA GLU A 55 6.83 8.58 -5.96
C GLU A 55 5.59 7.69 -5.95
N VAL A 56 5.78 6.39 -6.11
CA VAL A 56 4.75 5.37 -5.90
C VAL A 56 4.99 4.72 -4.55
N ILE A 57 4.04 4.87 -3.64
CA ILE A 57 4.10 4.31 -2.30
C ILE A 57 3.29 3.01 -2.26
N PHE A 58 3.89 1.93 -1.77
CA PHE A 58 3.28 0.62 -1.66
C PHE A 58 2.68 0.42 -0.27
N TYR A 59 1.41 0.04 -0.24
CA TYR A 59 0.71 -0.36 0.97
C TYR A 59 0.30 -1.83 0.85
N THR A 60 0.40 -2.57 1.94
CA THR A 60 -0.27 -3.86 2.08
C THR A 60 -1.61 -3.65 2.79
N ASP A 61 -2.64 -4.36 2.37
CA ASP A 61 -3.93 -4.47 3.04
C ASP A 61 -4.26 -5.96 3.17
N LEU A 62 -4.00 -6.47 4.36
CA LEU A 62 -3.80 -7.87 4.66
C LEU A 62 -4.84 -8.36 5.67
N ASP A 63 -5.31 -9.59 5.47
CA ASP A 63 -6.18 -10.34 6.39
C ASP A 63 -5.79 -11.82 6.31
N VAL A 64 -5.05 -12.31 7.31
CA VAL A 64 -4.45 -13.65 7.31
C VAL A 64 -4.57 -14.36 8.66
N HIS A 65 -4.53 -15.68 8.59
CA HIS A 65 -4.44 -16.56 9.73
C HIS A 65 -3.30 -17.55 9.54
N TYR A 66 -2.50 -17.81 10.57
CA TYR A 66 -1.39 -18.76 10.51
C TYR A 66 -1.00 -19.23 11.91
N LYS A 67 -0.22 -20.30 11.99
CA LYS A 67 0.51 -20.73 13.18
C LYS A 67 2.00 -20.54 12.97
N ASP A 68 2.74 -20.44 14.08
CA ASP A 68 4.20 -20.31 14.10
C ASP A 68 4.71 -19.04 13.37
N GLU A 69 6.00 -18.99 13.10
CA GLU A 69 6.64 -17.89 12.40
C GLU A 69 6.21 -17.83 10.93
N LEU A 70 6.02 -16.62 10.43
CA LEU A 70 5.63 -16.35 9.05
C LEU A 70 6.39 -15.13 8.54
N VAL A 71 7.10 -15.33 7.43
CA VAL A 71 7.56 -14.23 6.57
C VAL A 71 6.58 -14.15 5.42
N LEU A 72 5.99 -12.98 5.21
CA LEU A 72 5.05 -12.72 4.11
C LEU A 72 5.39 -11.37 3.48
N GLY A 73 5.41 -11.33 2.14
CA GLY A 73 5.72 -10.11 1.42
C GLY A 73 5.38 -10.20 -0.06
N TYR A 74 5.67 -9.12 -0.77
CA TYR A 74 5.43 -9.01 -2.20
C TYR A 74 6.77 -8.92 -2.94
N LEU A 75 6.83 -9.57 -4.10
CA LEU A 75 7.88 -9.36 -5.08
C LEU A 75 7.27 -8.58 -6.24
N VAL A 76 7.78 -7.39 -6.52
CA VAL A 76 7.23 -6.49 -7.55
C VAL A 76 8.27 -6.27 -8.64
N GLU A 77 7.98 -6.75 -9.85
CA GLU A 77 8.71 -6.42 -11.08
C GLU A 77 8.18 -5.08 -11.61
N ILE A 78 9.10 -4.17 -11.94
CA ILE A 78 8.79 -2.85 -12.48
C ILE A 78 9.41 -2.72 -13.86
N LYS A 79 8.61 -2.32 -14.86
CA LYS A 79 9.07 -2.01 -16.22
C LYS A 79 8.54 -0.67 -16.69
N ASN A 80 9.29 0.03 -17.53
CA ASN A 80 8.80 1.15 -18.32
C ASN A 80 8.79 0.73 -19.79
N GLY A 81 7.62 0.50 -20.37
CA GLY A 81 7.50 -0.21 -21.64
C GLY A 81 8.14 -1.62 -21.55
N GLU A 82 9.10 -1.91 -22.42
CA GLU A 82 9.82 -3.20 -22.42
C GLU A 82 11.07 -3.21 -21.53
N GLU A 83 11.49 -2.05 -21.04
CA GLU A 83 12.71 -1.92 -20.23
C GLU A 83 12.46 -2.33 -18.78
N SER A 84 13.27 -3.24 -18.26
CA SER A 84 13.24 -3.61 -16.84
C SER A 84 13.88 -2.52 -15.99
N LYS A 85 13.12 -2.00 -15.03
CA LYS A 85 13.60 -1.03 -14.01
C LYS A 85 14.01 -1.72 -12.71
N GLY A 86 13.70 -3.00 -12.56
CA GLY A 86 14.18 -3.83 -11.46
C GLY A 86 13.08 -4.66 -10.82
N ILE A 87 13.47 -5.32 -9.73
CA ILE A 87 12.57 -6.10 -8.88
C ILE A 87 12.79 -5.65 -7.45
N ILE A 88 11.71 -5.28 -6.77
CA ILE A 88 11.73 -4.91 -5.36
C ILE A 88 11.04 -5.99 -4.52
N ARG A 89 11.56 -6.21 -3.31
CA ARG A 89 10.96 -7.08 -2.30
C ARG A 89 10.41 -6.22 -1.18
N LEU A 90 9.12 -6.36 -0.90
CA LEU A 90 8.41 -5.58 0.10
C LEU A 90 7.92 -6.51 1.20
N GLU A 91 8.27 -6.24 2.45
CA GLU A 91 7.91 -7.09 3.59
C GLU A 91 6.57 -6.65 4.19
N ALA A 92 5.57 -7.52 4.11
CA ALA A 92 4.23 -7.24 4.64
C ALA A 92 4.13 -7.59 6.13
N ILE A 93 4.83 -8.64 6.55
CA ILE A 93 4.96 -9.09 7.93
C ILE A 93 6.43 -9.32 8.24
N GLU A 94 6.94 -8.58 9.23
CA GLU A 94 8.27 -8.78 9.82
C GLU A 94 8.14 -9.45 11.21
N GLU A 95 9.13 -10.28 11.58
CA GLU A 95 9.14 -11.01 12.86
C GLU A 95 9.09 -10.08 14.10
N ALA A 96 9.57 -8.84 13.97
CA ALA A 96 9.67 -7.89 15.08
C ALA A 96 8.39 -7.09 15.39
N GLU A 97 7.37 -7.14 14.52
CA GLU A 97 6.09 -6.45 14.74
C GLU A 97 5.18 -7.29 15.66
N PHE A 98 5.52 -7.30 16.94
CA PHE A 98 4.80 -7.98 18.02
C PHE A 98 4.08 -6.95 18.91
N VAL A 99 3.05 -6.29 18.40
CA VAL A 99 2.12 -5.50 19.23
C VAL A 99 0.69 -5.83 18.84
N GLU A 100 -0.02 -6.46 19.77
CA GLU A 100 -1.46 -6.77 19.74
C GLU A 100 -1.98 -7.75 18.67
N ALA A 101 -1.24 -8.83 18.40
CA ALA A 101 -1.92 -10.05 17.95
C ALA A 101 -2.82 -10.53 19.11
N VAL A 102 -4.14 -10.48 18.94
CA VAL A 102 -5.09 -11.12 19.86
C VAL A 102 -4.81 -12.62 19.78
N LYS A 103 -3.93 -13.10 20.66
CA LYS A 103 -3.78 -14.54 20.93
C LYS A 103 -5.10 -14.96 21.57
N SER A 104 -6.01 -15.47 20.74
CA SER A 104 -7.16 -16.22 21.22
C SER A 104 -6.59 -17.42 22.00
N SER A 105 -6.72 -17.39 23.32
CA SER A 105 -6.10 -18.30 24.30
C SER A 105 -6.56 -19.76 24.20
N VAL A 106 -7.13 -20.18 23.07
CA VAL A 106 -7.67 -21.53 22.83
C VAL A 106 -7.05 -22.20 21.59
N SER A 107 -6.32 -21.47 20.74
CA SER A 107 -5.52 -22.08 19.67
C SER A 107 -4.29 -21.22 19.35
N ASP A 108 -3.13 -21.81 19.11
CA ASP A 108 -1.89 -21.12 18.68
C ASP A 108 -1.99 -20.49 17.27
N THR A 109 -3.21 -20.17 16.83
CA THR A 109 -3.49 -19.48 15.57
C THR A 109 -3.39 -17.98 15.79
N ILE A 110 -2.47 -17.36 15.07
CA ILE A 110 -2.33 -15.91 14.95
C ILE A 110 -3.31 -15.43 13.88
N TYR A 111 -4.12 -14.44 14.24
CA TYR A 111 -4.91 -13.66 13.30
C TYR A 111 -4.26 -12.30 13.11
N ARG A 112 -4.07 -11.88 11.86
CA ARG A 112 -3.46 -10.59 11.55
C ARG A 112 -4.23 -9.90 10.44
N LYS A 113 -4.79 -8.75 10.79
CA LYS A 113 -5.41 -7.81 9.86
C LYS A 113 -4.74 -6.46 9.98
N LEU A 114 -4.18 -5.95 8.89
CA LEU A 114 -3.48 -4.67 8.91
C LEU A 114 -3.52 -3.99 7.55
N THR A 115 -3.39 -2.66 7.57
CA THR A 115 -3.09 -1.86 6.39
C THR A 115 -1.90 -0.97 6.73
N LYS A 116 -0.78 -1.13 6.03
CA LYS A 116 0.44 -0.35 6.32
C LYS A 116 1.25 -0.10 5.06
N GLU A 117 2.04 0.97 5.08
CA GLU A 117 3.08 1.23 4.09
C GLU A 117 4.21 0.20 4.23
N ILE A 118 4.75 -0.27 3.10
CA ILE A 118 5.75 -1.34 3.05
C ILE A 118 6.93 -1.02 2.12
N GLY A 119 6.96 0.18 1.53
CA GLY A 119 8.04 0.68 0.71
C GLY A 119 7.56 1.71 -0.32
N SER A 120 8.49 2.23 -1.12
CA SER A 120 8.20 3.14 -2.21
C SER A 120 9.12 2.94 -3.42
N TYR A 121 8.78 3.57 -4.54
CA TYR A 121 9.55 3.59 -5.78
C TYR A 121 9.53 5.00 -6.38
N GLU A 122 10.70 5.58 -6.59
CA GLU A 122 10.88 6.88 -7.26
C GLU A 122 10.97 6.69 -8.78
N VAL A 123 10.20 7.46 -9.52
CA VAL A 123 10.13 7.39 -10.98
C VAL A 123 11.26 8.21 -11.60
N GLU A 124 12.20 7.55 -12.28
CA GLU A 124 13.40 8.22 -12.82
C GLU A 124 13.15 8.92 -14.17
N GLU A 125 12.09 8.54 -14.88
CA GLU A 125 11.71 9.04 -16.20
C GLU A 125 10.21 8.95 -16.46
N ASP A 126 9.70 9.83 -17.32
CA ASP A 126 8.32 9.79 -17.80
C ASP A 126 8.03 8.47 -18.54
N GLY A 127 6.86 7.87 -18.32
CA GLY A 127 6.50 6.67 -19.06
C GLY A 127 5.23 5.97 -18.57
N ASN A 128 4.96 4.82 -19.20
CA ASN A 128 3.89 3.91 -18.82
C ASN A 128 4.52 2.71 -18.10
N TYR A 129 4.37 2.69 -16.78
CA TYR A 129 5.02 1.73 -15.91
C TYR A 129 4.13 0.52 -15.68
N LEU A 130 4.64 -0.67 -15.96
CA LEU A 130 4.06 -1.93 -15.53
C LEU A 130 4.57 -2.27 -14.13
N PHE A 131 3.64 -2.47 -13.20
CA PHE A 131 3.90 -3.08 -11.89
C PHE A 131 3.29 -4.46 -11.88
N ARG A 132 4.12 -5.49 -11.81
CA ARG A 132 3.69 -6.89 -11.72
C ARG A 132 4.11 -7.47 -10.38
N ALA A 133 3.16 -7.91 -9.59
CA ALA A 133 3.41 -8.33 -8.22
C ALA A 133 3.01 -9.79 -7.98
N ALA A 134 3.82 -10.48 -7.17
CA ALA A 134 3.55 -11.81 -6.65
C ALA A 134 3.61 -11.80 -5.12
N LEU A 135 2.72 -12.55 -4.47
CA LEU A 135 2.77 -12.77 -3.02
C LEU A 135 3.70 -13.94 -2.72
N MET A 136 4.64 -13.71 -1.80
CA MET A 136 5.64 -14.67 -1.36
C MET A 136 5.52 -14.93 0.14
N SER A 137 5.68 -16.19 0.54
CA SER A 137 5.72 -16.57 1.95
C SER A 137 6.88 -17.53 2.24
N SER A 138 7.34 -17.55 3.50
CA SER A 138 8.05 -18.72 4.01
C SER A 138 7.14 -19.97 3.98
N PRO A 139 7.70 -21.19 3.96
CA PRO A 139 6.89 -22.41 4.05
C PRO A 139 6.03 -22.41 5.32
N ASN A 140 4.72 -22.34 5.16
CA ASN A 140 3.76 -22.43 6.25
C ASN A 140 2.50 -23.14 5.73
N PHE A 141 2.19 -24.33 6.26
CA PHE A 141 1.05 -25.14 5.82
C PHE A 141 -0.28 -24.71 6.47
N THR A 142 -0.21 -23.83 7.47
CA THR A 142 -1.36 -23.33 8.21
C THR A 142 -1.81 -21.94 7.77
N LEU A 143 -1.01 -21.28 6.92
CA LEU A 143 -1.33 -19.97 6.38
C LEU A 143 -2.60 -20.02 5.53
N LYS A 144 -3.61 -19.29 5.98
CA LYS A 144 -4.84 -18.97 5.26
C LYS A 144 -4.86 -17.47 4.97
N ILE A 145 -5.03 -17.12 3.70
CA ILE A 145 -5.11 -15.75 3.24
C ILE A 145 -6.57 -15.46 2.90
N ASP A 146 -7.21 -14.61 3.70
CA ASP A 146 -8.55 -14.11 3.40
C ASP A 146 -8.47 -12.82 2.54
N LYS A 147 -7.40 -12.04 2.72
CA LYS A 147 -7.06 -10.88 1.89
C LYS A 147 -5.55 -10.62 1.85
N ALA A 148 -5.05 -10.25 0.67
CA ALA A 148 -3.68 -9.79 0.47
C ALA A 148 -3.65 -8.86 -0.76
N ASP A 149 -4.01 -7.60 -0.53
CA ASP A 149 -3.97 -6.58 -1.57
C ASP A 149 -2.66 -5.80 -1.49
N LEU A 150 -1.99 -5.61 -2.62
CA LEU A 150 -0.96 -4.60 -2.79
C LEU A 150 -1.59 -3.35 -3.38
N ILE A 151 -1.54 -2.24 -2.64
CA ILE A 151 -2.11 -0.96 -3.02
C ILE A 151 -0.98 -0.01 -3.41
N LEU A 152 -1.12 0.63 -4.57
CA LEU A 152 -0.19 1.64 -5.06
C LEU A 152 -0.82 3.01 -4.86
N LYS A 153 -0.11 3.91 -4.18
CA LYS A 153 -0.56 5.27 -3.90
C LYS A 153 0.46 6.31 -4.34
N LYS A 154 0.01 7.56 -4.45
CA LYS A 154 0.83 8.75 -4.71
C LYS A 154 0.22 9.97 -4.02
#